data_AF-A0A7V4JHG0-F1
#
_entry.id   AF-A0A7V4JHG0-F1
#
_cell.length_a   1.000
_cell.length_b   1.000
_cell.length_c   1.000
_cell.angle_alpha   90.00
_cell.angle_beta   90.00
_cell.angle_gamma   90.00
#
_symmetry.space_group_name_H-M   'P 1'
#
loop_
_entity.id
_entity.type
_entity.pdbx_description
1 polymer ?
#
loop_
_entity_poly.entity_id
_entity_poly.type
_entity_poly.pdbx_seq_one_letter_code
_entity_poly.pdbx_strand_id
1 'polypeptide(L)'
;MPAATEVIAARSMNALYVWLDLGFLAVFVAVLLSTRRYQALLAGLAGGLVYFGVDYGVFYLALGTRVVEGASPFWFLLWLSLSYGLTNIAWIWLWLDRDRRAPEWSLFIVSGWFAVALLSTRFGGGTSSISIVRGTADYHGVMALFLFVGYGYLCVRNIRISDAAARAPLLWILAIGILVQFSWEAVLALTGIRNQSFHTLLVNSLLETNMGLPYLYLIHRAVTRRWDERLVRRR
;
A
#
# COMPACT_ATOMS: atom_id res chain seq x y z
N MET A 1 -4.83 -35.87 -0.51
CA MET A 1 -4.02 -34.69 -0.88
C MET A 1 -4.32 -33.61 0.15
N PRO A 2 -3.32 -33.04 0.84
CA PRO A 2 -3.62 -31.99 1.81
C PRO A 2 -4.22 -30.81 1.03
N ALA A 3 -5.42 -30.38 1.42
CA ALA A 3 -5.98 -29.12 0.95
C ALA A 3 -4.95 -28.04 1.28
N ALA A 4 -4.44 -27.34 0.27
CA ALA A 4 -3.62 -26.15 0.51
C ALA A 4 -4.41 -25.28 1.48
N THR A 5 -3.83 -24.99 2.63
CA THR A 5 -4.42 -24.13 3.66
C THR A 5 -4.72 -22.78 3.01
N GLU A 6 -5.97 -22.56 2.64
CA GLU A 6 -6.40 -21.30 2.05
C GLU A 6 -6.09 -20.19 3.04
N VAL A 7 -5.20 -19.28 2.66
CA VAL A 7 -4.84 -18.14 3.50
C VAL A 7 -5.98 -17.15 3.40
N ILE A 8 -6.97 -17.26 4.28
CA ILE A 8 -8.09 -16.32 4.30
C ILE A 8 -7.57 -14.98 4.83
N ALA A 9 -7.48 -13.99 3.95
CA ALA A 9 -7.14 -12.63 4.36
C ALA A 9 -8.38 -11.97 4.96
N ALA A 10 -8.58 -12.16 6.26
CA ALA A 10 -9.69 -11.61 7.02
C ALA A 10 -9.25 -10.41 7.87
N ARG A 11 -10.09 -9.37 7.92
CA ARG A 11 -9.95 -8.27 8.86
C ARG A 11 -11.29 -8.02 9.53
N SER A 12 -11.24 -7.66 10.81
CA SER A 12 -12.40 -7.24 11.56
C SER A 12 -12.07 -5.93 12.25
N MET A 13 -12.90 -4.91 12.03
CA MET A 13 -12.74 -3.59 12.61
C MET A 13 -14.10 -2.99 12.92
N ASN A 14 -14.11 -1.96 13.76
CA ASN A 14 -15.33 -1.25 14.06
C ASN A 14 -15.47 0.01 13.18
N ALA A 15 -16.68 0.54 13.04
CA ALA A 15 -16.93 1.71 12.19
C ALA A 15 -16.15 2.96 12.65
N LEU A 16 -15.80 3.08 13.93
CA LEU A 16 -14.96 4.18 14.43
C LEU A 16 -13.57 4.18 13.78
N TYR A 17 -13.01 3.01 13.43
CA TYR A 17 -11.75 2.91 12.67
C TYR A 17 -11.81 3.71 11.37
N VAL A 18 -12.88 3.56 10.59
CA VAL A 18 -13.06 4.24 9.30
C VAL A 18 -13.09 5.75 9.48
N TRP A 19 -13.82 6.24 10.48
CA TRP A 19 -13.92 7.68 10.75
C TRP A 19 -12.60 8.29 11.24
N LEU A 20 -11.89 7.59 12.12
CA LEU A 20 -10.57 8.02 12.59
C LEU A 20 -9.56 8.04 11.43
N ASP A 21 -9.60 7.03 10.55
CA ASP A 21 -8.75 6.97 9.37
C ASP A 21 -9.07 8.10 8.39
N LEU A 22 -10.34 8.39 8.12
CA LEU A 22 -10.73 9.54 7.29
C LEU A 22 -10.20 10.86 7.86
N GLY A 23 -10.26 11.05 9.17
CA GLY A 23 -9.67 12.21 9.85
C GLY A 23 -8.15 12.26 9.66
N PHE A 24 -7.46 11.14 9.87
CA PHE A 24 -6.03 11.03 9.64
C PHE A 24 -5.65 11.32 8.17
N LEU A 25 -6.37 10.77 7.19
CA LEU A 25 -6.16 11.02 5.77
C LEU A 25 -6.34 12.50 5.41
N ALA A 26 -7.35 13.16 5.97
CA ALA A 26 -7.57 14.59 5.75
C ALA A 26 -6.37 15.41 6.27
N VAL A 27 -5.86 15.10 7.46
CA VAL A 27 -4.64 15.73 8.01
C VAL A 27 -3.43 15.41 7.13
N PHE A 28 -3.24 14.16 6.72
CA PHE A 28 -2.11 13.76 5.88
C PHE A 28 -2.11 14.48 4.52
N VAL A 29 -3.26 14.56 3.86
CA VAL A 29 -3.43 15.33 2.61
C VAL A 29 -3.14 16.82 2.85
N ALA A 30 -3.64 17.42 3.93
CA ALA A 30 -3.34 18.82 4.25
C ALA A 30 -1.84 19.07 4.48
N VAL A 31 -1.14 18.13 5.11
CA VAL A 31 0.32 18.20 5.31
C VAL A 31 1.06 18.04 3.98
N LEU A 32 0.66 17.13 3.09
CA LEU A 32 1.23 17.01 1.75
C LEU A 32 1.03 18.30 0.93
N LEU A 33 -0.17 18.90 0.98
CA LEU A 33 -0.47 20.14 0.28
C LEU A 33 0.34 21.32 0.83
N SER A 34 0.42 21.49 2.15
CA SER A 34 1.16 22.58 2.79
C SER A 34 2.67 22.48 2.57
N THR A 35 3.20 21.25 2.48
CA THR A 35 4.61 20.98 2.15
C THR A 35 4.88 20.88 0.65
N ARG A 36 3.85 21.12 -0.20
CA ARG A 36 3.90 21.11 -1.67
C ARG A 36 4.38 19.78 -2.28
N ARG A 37 3.99 18.66 -1.67
CA ARG A 37 4.25 17.30 -2.14
C ARG A 37 3.16 16.81 -3.09
N TYR A 38 3.04 17.49 -4.23
CA TYR A 38 1.92 17.30 -5.15
C TYR A 38 2.05 16.02 -5.97
N GLN A 39 3.27 15.63 -6.38
CA GLN A 39 3.43 14.35 -7.08
C GLN A 39 3.11 13.18 -6.15
N ALA A 40 3.58 13.19 -4.91
CA ALA A 40 3.25 12.15 -3.94
C ALA A 40 1.72 12.05 -3.71
N LEU A 41 1.03 13.19 -3.57
CA LEU A 41 -0.43 13.22 -3.44
C LEU A 41 -1.13 12.64 -4.68
N LEU A 42 -0.75 13.05 -5.88
CA LEU A 42 -1.36 12.55 -7.12
C LEU A 42 -1.07 11.07 -7.34
N ALA A 43 0.14 10.62 -7.05
CA ALA A 43 0.51 9.21 -7.09
C ALA A 43 -0.32 8.40 -6.09
N GLY A 44 -0.53 8.93 -4.88
CA GLY A 44 -1.38 8.33 -3.85
C GLY A 44 -2.82 8.17 -4.32
N LEU A 45 -3.42 9.23 -4.87
CA LEU A 45 -4.78 9.20 -5.41
C LEU A 45 -4.90 8.23 -6.59
N ALA A 46 -3.97 8.27 -7.55
CA ALA A 46 -3.96 7.37 -8.69
C ALA A 46 -3.82 5.91 -8.24
N GLY A 47 -2.92 5.64 -7.30
CA GLY A 47 -2.75 4.32 -6.69
C GLY A 47 -4.02 3.84 -5.98
N GLY A 48 -4.72 4.73 -5.28
CA GLY A 48 -5.99 4.40 -4.64
C GLY A 48 -7.10 4.06 -5.63
N LEU A 49 -7.17 4.76 -6.76
CA LEU A 49 -8.11 4.43 -7.84
C LEU A 49 -7.78 3.08 -8.50
N VAL A 50 -6.50 2.78 -8.70
CA VAL A 50 -6.05 1.46 -9.20
C VAL A 50 -6.42 0.36 -8.21
N TYR A 51 -6.15 0.56 -6.92
CA TYR A 51 -6.54 -0.38 -5.87
C TYR A 51 -8.05 -0.59 -5.84
N PHE A 52 -8.85 0.48 -6.00
CA PHE A 52 -10.29 0.36 -6.04
C PHE A 52 -10.78 -0.43 -7.26
N GLY A 53 -10.19 -0.18 -8.44
CA GLY A 53 -10.49 -0.94 -9.65
C GLY A 53 -10.22 -2.44 -9.48
N VAL A 54 -9.14 -2.81 -8.79
CA VAL A 54 -8.82 -4.20 -8.49
C VAL A 54 -9.74 -4.78 -7.40
N ASP A 55 -9.90 -4.09 -6.28
CA ASP A 55 -10.67 -4.58 -5.14
C ASP A 55 -12.17 -4.68 -5.42
N TYR A 56 -12.76 -3.60 -5.95
CA TYR A 56 -14.19 -3.56 -6.26
C TYR A 56 -14.48 -4.17 -7.64
N GLY A 57 -13.71 -3.82 -8.67
CA GLY A 57 -13.96 -4.29 -10.03
C GLY A 57 -13.60 -5.76 -10.24
N VAL A 58 -12.39 -6.17 -9.84
CA VAL A 58 -11.92 -7.55 -10.08
C VAL A 58 -12.38 -8.49 -8.97
N PHE A 59 -12.01 -8.24 -7.71
CA PHE A 59 -12.26 -9.22 -6.66
C PHE A 59 -13.73 -9.28 -6.21
N TYR A 60 -14.41 -8.13 -6.10
CA TYR A 60 -15.81 -8.10 -5.69
C TYR A 60 -16.77 -8.39 -6.86
N LEU A 61 -16.73 -7.61 -7.96
CA LEU A 61 -17.68 -7.78 -9.07
C LEU A 61 -17.37 -8.97 -9.98
N ALA A 62 -16.13 -9.11 -10.48
CA ALA A 62 -15.82 -10.10 -11.51
C ALA A 62 -15.59 -11.52 -10.95
N LEU A 63 -14.91 -11.63 -9.81
CA LEU A 63 -14.51 -12.93 -9.23
C LEU A 63 -15.36 -13.36 -8.03
N GLY A 64 -16.08 -12.44 -7.38
CA GLY A 64 -16.88 -12.76 -6.18
C GLY A 64 -16.05 -13.30 -5.00
N THR A 65 -14.74 -13.09 -4.99
CA THR A 65 -13.82 -13.61 -3.96
C THR A 65 -13.63 -12.65 -2.79
N ARG A 66 -14.16 -11.42 -2.89
CA ARG A 66 -14.15 -10.40 -1.84
C ARG A 66 -15.54 -10.29 -1.22
N VAL A 67 -15.62 -10.45 0.11
CA VAL A 67 -16.86 -10.29 0.87
C VAL A 67 -16.67 -9.20 1.92
N VAL A 68 -17.64 -8.29 2.01
CA VAL A 68 -17.70 -7.22 3.02
C VAL A 68 -19.02 -7.34 3.77
N GLU A 69 -18.97 -7.40 5.09
CA GLU A 69 -20.16 -7.45 5.95
C GLU A 69 -20.16 -6.27 6.91
N GLY A 70 -21.35 -5.79 7.29
CA GLY A 70 -21.51 -4.66 8.23
C GLY A 70 -21.31 -3.27 7.60
N ALA A 71 -21.06 -3.18 6.30
CA ALA A 71 -20.98 -1.93 5.55
C ALA A 71 -21.37 -2.12 4.07
N SER A 72 -21.64 -1.02 3.36
CA SER A 72 -21.81 -1.04 1.90
C SER A 72 -20.47 -1.42 1.23
N PRO A 73 -20.40 -2.50 0.42
CA PRO A 73 -19.16 -2.94 -0.19
C PRO A 73 -18.51 -1.87 -1.07
N PHE A 74 -19.32 -1.11 -1.83
CA PHE A 74 -18.81 -0.03 -2.69
C PHE A 74 -18.07 1.03 -1.87
N TRP A 75 -18.73 1.62 -0.88
CA TRP A 75 -18.15 2.72 -0.10
C TRP A 75 -16.99 2.25 0.77
N PHE A 76 -17.10 1.05 1.34
CA PHE A 76 -16.05 0.48 2.17
C PHE A 76 -14.79 0.19 1.35
N LEU A 77 -14.93 -0.46 0.19
CA LEU A 77 -13.78 -0.74 -0.67
C LEU A 77 -13.19 0.54 -1.27
N LEU A 78 -14.01 1.55 -1.59
CA LEU A 78 -13.51 2.84 -2.05
C LEU A 78 -12.64 3.51 -0.98
N TRP A 79 -13.14 3.61 0.26
CA TRP A 79 -12.35 4.15 1.37
C TRP A 79 -11.08 3.34 1.60
N LEU A 80 -11.19 2.02 1.67
CA LEU A 80 -10.05 1.14 1.95
C LEU A 80 -8.95 1.31 0.91
N SER A 81 -9.33 1.30 -0.37
CA SER A 81 -8.40 1.48 -1.49
C SER A 81 -7.79 2.87 -1.52
N LEU A 82 -8.57 3.93 -1.29
CA LEU A 82 -8.05 5.31 -1.23
C LEU A 82 -7.14 5.53 -0.01
N SER A 83 -7.46 4.93 1.15
CA SER A 83 -6.62 4.98 2.35
C SER A 83 -5.25 4.39 2.07
N TYR A 84 -5.19 3.17 1.51
CA TYR A 84 -3.92 2.55 1.12
C TYR A 84 -3.23 3.26 -0.03
N GLY A 85 -3.97 3.77 -1.01
CA GLY A 85 -3.41 4.57 -2.09
C GLY A 85 -2.68 5.79 -1.54
N LEU A 86 -3.40 6.62 -0.79
CA LEU A 86 -2.87 7.84 -0.21
C LEU A 86 -1.72 7.54 0.74
N THR A 87 -1.86 6.60 1.68
CA THR A 87 -0.80 6.34 2.66
C THR A 87 0.37 5.57 2.05
N ASN A 88 0.15 4.39 1.46
CA ASN A 88 1.24 3.55 0.96
C ASN A 88 1.89 4.12 -0.30
N ILE A 89 1.11 4.47 -1.33
CA ILE A 89 1.70 4.89 -2.61
C ILE A 89 2.34 6.27 -2.51
N ALA A 90 1.73 7.23 -1.79
CA ALA A 90 2.39 8.52 -1.56
C ALA A 90 3.68 8.35 -0.74
N TRP A 91 3.67 7.47 0.27
CA TRP A 91 4.86 7.19 1.07
C TRP A 91 5.97 6.54 0.25
N ILE A 92 5.64 5.56 -0.60
CA ILE A 92 6.57 4.97 -1.57
C ILE A 92 7.17 6.07 -2.46
N TRP A 93 6.33 6.97 -2.99
CA TRP A 93 6.77 8.05 -3.85
C TRP A 93 7.81 8.95 -3.16
N LEU A 94 7.55 9.36 -1.92
CA LEU A 94 8.46 10.17 -1.10
C LEU A 94 9.81 9.48 -0.85
N TRP A 95 9.81 8.15 -0.63
CA TRP A 95 11.06 7.39 -0.51
C TRP A 95 11.81 7.21 -1.83
N LEU A 96 11.09 7.08 -2.95
CA LEU A 96 11.69 7.03 -4.28
C LEU A 96 12.35 8.36 -4.66
N ASP A 97 11.81 9.49 -4.21
CA ASP A 97 12.41 10.82 -4.35
C ASP A 97 13.66 11.02 -3.49
N ARG A 98 14.00 10.06 -2.63
CA ARG A 98 15.08 10.21 -1.63
C ARG A 98 14.87 11.47 -0.78
N ASP A 99 13.61 11.76 -0.43
CA ASP A 99 13.28 12.91 0.41
C ASP A 99 14.09 12.86 1.72
N ARG A 100 14.79 13.95 2.05
CA ARG A 100 15.55 14.05 3.31
C ARG A 100 14.66 13.90 4.54
N ARG A 101 13.35 14.13 4.36
CA ARG A 101 12.31 14.00 5.39
C ARG A 101 11.58 12.65 5.37
N ALA A 102 12.05 11.68 4.58
CA ALA A 102 11.44 10.35 4.51
C ALA A 102 11.26 9.67 5.89
N PRO A 103 12.19 9.80 6.86
CA PRO A 103 11.97 9.28 8.21
C PRO A 103 10.78 9.96 8.94
N GLU A 104 10.65 11.27 8.84
CA GLU A 104 9.54 12.02 9.46
C GLU A 104 8.20 11.64 8.84
N TRP A 105 8.14 11.47 7.51
CA TRP A 105 6.95 10.95 6.84
C TRP A 105 6.60 9.53 7.30
N SER A 106 7.61 8.67 7.43
CA SER A 106 7.44 7.30 7.91
C SER A 106 6.88 7.26 9.32
N LEU A 107 7.47 8.04 10.23
CA LEU A 107 6.99 8.15 11.60
C LEU A 107 5.57 8.70 11.65
N PHE A 108 5.26 9.74 10.86
CA PHE A 108 3.94 10.34 10.82
C PHE A 108 2.86 9.35 10.35
N ILE A 109 3.14 8.57 9.31
CA ILE A 109 2.20 7.58 8.77
C ILE A 109 2.03 6.41 9.73
N VAL A 110 3.12 5.82 10.20
CA VAL A 110 3.05 4.64 11.08
C VAL A 110 2.42 4.99 12.43
N SER A 111 2.76 6.14 13.01
CA SER A 111 2.10 6.61 14.25
C SER A 111 0.63 6.95 14.03
N GLY A 112 0.26 7.49 12.86
CA GLY A 112 -1.12 7.69 12.45
C GLY A 112 -1.92 6.38 12.41
N TRP A 113 -1.39 5.35 11.75
CA TRP A 113 -2.01 4.02 11.72
C TRP A 113 -2.15 3.42 13.13
N PHE A 114 -1.11 3.52 13.97
CA PHE A 114 -1.20 3.09 15.36
C PHE A 114 -2.28 3.84 16.14
N ALA A 115 -2.35 5.17 15.98
CA ALA A 115 -3.34 5.99 16.65
C ALA A 115 -4.76 5.60 16.23
N VAL A 116 -5.02 5.50 14.92
CA VAL A 116 -6.32 5.06 14.38
C VAL A 116 -6.70 3.69 14.93
N ALA A 117 -5.79 2.71 14.83
CA ALA A 117 -6.05 1.35 15.26
C ALA A 117 -6.29 1.25 16.77
N LEU A 118 -5.41 1.80 17.61
CA LEU A 118 -5.54 1.72 19.08
C LEU A 118 -6.72 2.53 19.63
N LEU A 119 -6.99 3.73 19.08
CA LEU A 119 -8.14 4.52 19.50
C LEU A 119 -9.44 3.80 19.11
N SER A 120 -9.50 3.22 17.90
CA SER A 120 -10.68 2.46 17.48
C SER A 120 -10.92 1.25 18.37
N THR A 121 -9.90 0.46 18.70
CA THR A 121 -10.08 -0.74 19.54
C THR A 121 -10.43 -0.38 20.98
N ARG A 122 -9.94 0.76 21.49
CA ARG A 122 -10.25 1.22 22.85
C ARG A 122 -11.62 1.84 22.99
N PHE A 123 -12.06 2.65 22.02
CA PHE A 123 -13.26 3.49 22.14
C PHE A 123 -14.42 3.06 21.22
N GLY A 124 -14.20 2.10 20.32
CA GLY A 124 -15.19 1.70 19.31
C GLY A 124 -16.17 0.60 19.73
N GLY A 125 -16.17 0.16 20.99
CA GLY A 125 -16.97 -0.98 21.48
C GLY A 125 -18.50 -0.86 21.33
N GLY A 126 -19.02 0.33 21.05
CA GLY A 126 -20.45 0.57 20.76
C GLY A 126 -20.78 0.82 19.29
N THR A 127 -19.81 0.68 18.38
CA THR A 127 -20.01 0.93 16.94
C THR A 127 -20.17 -0.37 16.16
N SER A 128 -20.79 -0.31 14.97
CA SER A 128 -21.01 -1.50 14.15
C SER A 128 -19.69 -2.17 13.77
N SER A 129 -19.69 -3.50 13.79
CA SER A 129 -18.56 -4.31 13.32
C SER A 129 -18.61 -4.41 11.80
N ILE A 130 -17.44 -4.30 11.17
CA ILE A 130 -17.23 -4.43 9.74
C ILE A 130 -16.18 -5.52 9.53
N SER A 131 -16.54 -6.53 8.74
CA SER A 131 -15.64 -7.60 8.36
C SER A 131 -15.34 -7.54 6.86
N ILE A 132 -14.11 -7.88 6.49
CA ILE A 132 -13.72 -8.06 5.09
C ILE A 132 -12.87 -9.30 4.96
N VAL A 133 -13.23 -10.13 3.99
CA VAL A 133 -12.54 -11.38 3.70
C VAL A 133 -12.20 -11.47 2.22
N ARG A 134 -11.05 -12.08 1.91
CA ARG A 134 -10.68 -12.45 0.54
C ARG A 134 -10.14 -13.88 0.49
N GLY A 135 -10.69 -14.69 -0.40
CA GLY A 135 -10.13 -16.01 -0.76
C GLY A 135 -8.88 -15.85 -1.63
N THR A 136 -7.85 -16.66 -1.40
CA THR A 136 -6.48 -16.39 -1.92
C THR A 136 -5.84 -17.48 -2.78
N ALA A 137 -6.57 -18.56 -3.06
CA ALA A 137 -5.99 -19.80 -3.60
C ALA A 137 -5.23 -19.63 -4.93
N ASP A 138 -5.67 -18.76 -5.85
CA ASP A 138 -5.17 -18.80 -7.24
C ASP A 138 -4.30 -17.60 -7.70
N TYR A 139 -4.20 -16.48 -6.95
CA TYR A 139 -3.53 -15.27 -7.45
C TYR A 139 -2.05 -15.12 -7.05
N HIS A 140 -1.56 -15.86 -6.04
CA HIS A 140 -0.17 -15.74 -5.58
C HIS A 140 0.85 -16.09 -6.68
N GLY A 141 0.53 -17.03 -7.57
CA GLY A 141 1.37 -17.36 -8.73
C GLY A 141 1.50 -16.20 -9.71
N VAL A 142 0.40 -15.48 -9.95
CA VAL A 142 0.41 -14.28 -10.80
C VAL A 142 1.27 -13.19 -10.15
N MET A 143 1.13 -12.96 -8.86
CA MET A 143 1.96 -11.98 -8.14
C MET A 143 3.46 -12.29 -8.22
N ALA A 144 3.84 -13.57 -8.05
CA ALA A 144 5.23 -13.99 -8.17
C ALA A 144 5.80 -13.74 -9.57
N LEU A 145 4.98 -13.96 -10.61
CA LEU A 145 5.35 -13.64 -12.00
C LEU A 145 5.57 -12.14 -12.18
N PHE A 146 4.66 -11.28 -11.69
CA PHE A 146 4.83 -9.82 -11.76
C PHE A 146 6.08 -9.34 -11.01
N LEU A 147 6.34 -9.89 -9.81
CA LEU A 147 7.56 -9.61 -9.06
C LEU A 147 8.81 -9.97 -9.88
N PHE A 148 8.85 -11.19 -10.45
CA PHE A 148 9.99 -11.65 -11.22
C PHE A 148 10.20 -10.84 -12.51
N VAL A 149 9.13 -10.54 -13.25
CA VAL A 149 9.22 -9.73 -14.47
C VAL A 149 9.72 -8.32 -14.14
N GLY A 150 9.16 -7.68 -13.11
CA GLY A 150 9.55 -6.33 -12.69
C GLY A 150 11.01 -6.25 -12.25
N TYR A 151 11.41 -7.05 -11.26
CA TYR A 151 12.79 -7.04 -10.76
C TYR A 151 13.77 -7.65 -11.77
N GLY A 152 13.39 -8.72 -12.47
CA GLY A 152 14.21 -9.35 -13.50
C GLY A 152 14.57 -8.38 -14.61
N TYR A 153 13.61 -7.57 -15.08
CA TYR A 153 13.88 -6.49 -16.02
C TYR A 153 14.90 -5.48 -15.47
N LEU A 154 14.73 -5.00 -14.23
CA LEU A 154 15.67 -4.05 -13.63
C LEU A 154 17.06 -4.65 -13.42
N CYS A 155 17.15 -5.94 -13.05
CA CYS A 155 18.40 -6.67 -12.92
C CYS A 155 19.14 -6.77 -14.26
N VAL A 156 18.47 -7.26 -15.31
CA VAL A 156 19.03 -7.37 -16.66
C VAL A 156 19.47 -6.00 -17.18
N ARG A 157 18.66 -4.95 -16.95
CA ARG A 157 19.01 -3.58 -17.29
C ARG A 157 20.28 -3.12 -16.55
N ASN A 158 20.40 -3.38 -15.26
CA ASN A 158 21.58 -2.99 -14.47
C ASN A 158 22.85 -3.73 -14.91
N ILE A 159 22.76 -5.02 -15.27
CA ILE A 159 23.88 -5.81 -15.78
C ILE A 159 24.39 -5.25 -17.11
N ARG A 160 23.48 -4.79 -17.98
CA ARG A 160 23.81 -4.24 -19.30
C ARG A 160 24.33 -2.80 -19.27
N ILE A 161 24.13 -2.07 -18.17
CA ILE A 161 24.56 -0.67 -18.04
C ILE A 161 25.95 -0.61 -17.40
N SER A 162 26.92 -0.05 -18.13
CA SER A 162 28.28 0.21 -17.65
C SER A 162 28.35 1.35 -16.64
N ASP A 163 27.54 2.41 -16.85
CA ASP A 163 27.47 3.56 -15.94
C ASP A 163 26.73 3.21 -14.64
N ALA A 164 27.47 3.13 -13.53
CA ALA A 164 26.90 2.82 -12.23
C ALA A 164 25.83 3.83 -11.78
N ALA A 165 25.90 5.11 -12.18
CA ALA A 165 24.94 6.13 -11.80
C ALA A 165 23.57 5.97 -12.47
N ALA A 166 23.51 5.31 -13.63
CA ALA A 166 22.27 5.04 -14.36
C ALA A 166 21.53 3.76 -13.91
N ARG A 167 22.15 2.97 -13.02
CA ARG A 167 21.60 1.72 -12.47
C ARG A 167 20.45 2.00 -11.51
N ALA A 168 19.43 1.14 -11.55
CA ALA A 168 18.34 1.16 -10.58
C ALA A 168 18.86 0.69 -9.21
N PRO A 169 18.55 1.39 -8.10
CA PRO A 169 18.99 0.99 -6.77
C PRO A 169 18.10 -0.15 -6.22
N LEU A 170 18.33 -1.38 -6.68
CA LEU A 170 17.46 -2.54 -6.42
C LEU A 170 17.19 -2.77 -4.93
N LEU A 171 18.24 -2.74 -4.09
CA LEU A 171 18.10 -2.94 -2.64
C LEU A 171 17.26 -1.86 -1.97
N TRP A 172 17.34 -0.62 -2.48
CA TRP A 172 16.51 0.48 -1.98
C TRP A 172 15.04 0.27 -2.34
N ILE A 173 14.77 -0.08 -3.60
CA ILE A 173 13.41 -0.33 -4.10
C ILE A 173 12.77 -1.48 -3.30
N LEU A 174 13.51 -2.57 -3.08
CA LEU A 174 13.09 -3.71 -2.26
C LEU A 174 12.85 -3.31 -0.79
N ALA A 175 13.77 -2.55 -0.19
CA ALA A 175 13.64 -2.12 1.20
C ALA A 175 12.41 -1.24 1.41
N ILE A 176 12.07 -0.35 0.46
CA ILE A 176 10.84 0.45 0.53
C ILE A 176 9.61 -0.46 0.55
N GLY A 177 9.53 -1.43 -0.37
CA GLY A 177 8.36 -2.29 -0.44
C GLY A 177 8.18 -3.16 0.80
N ILE A 178 9.29 -3.68 1.36
CA ILE A 178 9.29 -4.40 2.63
C ILE A 178 8.82 -3.48 3.76
N LEU A 179 9.42 -2.29 3.89
CA LEU A 179 9.11 -1.33 4.95
C LEU A 179 7.62 -0.99 4.95
N VAL A 180 7.09 -0.57 3.81
CA VAL A 180 5.70 -0.10 3.69
C VAL A 180 4.73 -1.22 4.03
N GLN A 181 4.90 -2.40 3.42
CA GLN A 181 4.02 -3.53 3.67
C GLN A 181 4.12 -4.02 5.12
N PHE A 182 5.34 -4.23 5.61
CA PHE A 182 5.56 -4.73 6.96
C PHE A 182 4.96 -3.77 7.99
N SER A 183 5.15 -2.46 7.82
CA SER A 183 4.65 -1.47 8.78
C SER A 183 3.13 -1.53 8.96
N TRP A 184 2.34 -1.56 7.89
CA TRP A 184 0.88 -1.59 8.05
C TRP A 184 0.39 -2.97 8.53
N GLU A 185 0.98 -4.05 8.02
CA GLU A 185 0.65 -5.42 8.44
C GLU A 185 0.97 -5.66 9.92
N ALA A 186 2.08 -5.10 10.42
CA ALA A 186 2.46 -5.16 11.81
C ALA A 186 1.49 -4.38 12.71
N VAL A 187 1.07 -3.17 12.30
CA VAL A 187 0.07 -2.40 13.07
C VAL A 187 -1.24 -3.18 13.19
N LEU A 188 -1.75 -3.76 12.10
CA LEU A 188 -2.99 -4.53 12.17
C LEU A 188 -2.86 -5.81 13.00
N ALA A 189 -1.70 -6.47 12.95
CA ALA A 189 -1.43 -7.65 13.75
C ALA A 189 -1.35 -7.31 15.25
N LEU A 190 -0.59 -6.28 15.61
CA LEU A 190 -0.40 -5.84 17.00
C LEU A 190 -1.68 -5.32 17.65
N THR A 191 -2.62 -4.79 16.85
CA THR A 191 -3.90 -4.27 17.33
C THR A 191 -5.04 -5.28 17.26
N GLY A 192 -4.78 -6.50 16.78
CA GLY A 192 -5.78 -7.57 16.69
C GLY A 192 -6.82 -7.39 15.57
N ILE A 193 -6.67 -6.37 14.72
CA ILE A 193 -7.57 -6.12 13.57
C ILE A 193 -7.39 -7.19 12.49
N ARG A 194 -6.17 -7.75 12.38
CA ARG A 194 -5.85 -8.85 11.47
C ARG A 194 -5.09 -9.94 12.21
N ASN A 195 -5.70 -11.12 12.35
CA ASN A 195 -5.02 -12.29 12.87
C ASN A 195 -4.33 -13.05 11.72
N GLN A 196 -3.05 -12.76 11.49
CA GLN A 196 -2.27 -13.40 10.44
C GLN A 196 -1.08 -14.18 11.00
N SER A 197 -0.71 -15.25 10.32
CA SER A 197 0.49 -16.02 10.67
C SER A 197 1.75 -15.21 10.39
N PHE A 198 2.84 -15.50 11.11
CA PHE A 198 4.15 -14.92 10.83
C PHE A 198 4.61 -15.21 9.39
N HIS A 199 4.29 -16.40 8.86
CA HIS A 199 4.56 -16.76 7.47
C HIS A 199 3.82 -15.83 6.49
N THR A 200 2.53 -15.57 6.73
CA THR A 200 1.73 -14.64 5.92
C THR A 200 2.31 -13.23 5.97
N LEU A 201 2.70 -12.75 7.16
CA LEU A 201 3.35 -11.44 7.32
C LEU A 201 4.62 -11.34 6.47
N LEU A 202 5.46 -12.38 6.51
CA LEU A 202 6.73 -12.42 5.76
C LEU A 202 6.50 -12.47 4.25
N VAL A 203 5.63 -13.38 3.78
CA VAL A 203 5.30 -13.50 2.35
C VAL A 203 4.72 -12.20 1.83
N ASN A 204 3.75 -11.62 2.54
CA ASN A 204 3.14 -10.36 2.15
C ASN A 204 4.20 -9.25 2.06
N SER A 205 5.05 -9.12 3.08
CA SER A 205 6.13 -8.10 3.12
C SER A 205 7.11 -8.22 1.95
N LEU A 206 7.44 -9.44 1.54
CA LEU A 206 8.36 -9.68 0.42
C LEU A 206 7.69 -9.61 -0.95
N LEU A 207 6.39 -9.90 -1.06
CA LEU A 207 5.70 -10.11 -2.33
C LEU A 207 4.69 -9.01 -2.66
N GLU A 208 3.72 -8.72 -1.78
CA GLU A 208 2.51 -7.94 -2.10
C GLU A 208 2.81 -6.52 -2.58
N THR A 209 3.58 -5.75 -1.82
CA THR A 209 3.95 -4.40 -2.24
C THR A 209 5.08 -4.47 -3.26
N ASN A 210 6.07 -5.34 -3.05
CA ASN A 210 7.26 -5.43 -3.89
C ASN A 210 6.98 -5.84 -5.34
N MET A 211 5.90 -6.59 -5.63
CA MET A 211 5.55 -6.89 -7.03
C MET A 211 5.25 -5.61 -7.83
N GLY A 212 4.74 -4.55 -7.20
CA GLY A 212 4.42 -3.28 -7.85
C GLY A 212 5.61 -2.30 -7.90
N LEU A 213 6.57 -2.42 -6.98
CA LEU A 213 7.64 -1.44 -6.79
C LEU A 213 8.54 -1.21 -8.02
N PRO A 214 8.98 -2.23 -8.77
CA PRO A 214 9.76 -2.01 -9.99
C PRO A 214 9.02 -1.15 -11.02
N TYR A 215 7.72 -1.37 -11.19
CA TYR A 215 6.89 -0.62 -12.12
C TYR A 215 6.66 0.81 -11.62
N LEU A 216 6.34 0.98 -10.34
CA LEU A 216 6.23 2.30 -9.71
C LEU A 216 7.54 3.09 -9.81
N TYR A 217 8.69 2.45 -9.63
CA TYR A 217 9.99 3.08 -9.83
C TYR A 217 10.19 3.58 -11.27
N LEU A 218 9.81 2.80 -12.27
CA LEU A 218 9.92 3.21 -13.67
C LEU A 218 8.98 4.38 -14.00
N ILE A 219 7.73 4.33 -13.50
CA ILE A 219 6.76 5.42 -13.62
C ILE A 219 7.30 6.68 -12.93
N HIS A 220 7.77 6.55 -11.70
CA HIS A 220 8.39 7.62 -10.92
C HIS A 220 9.53 8.30 -11.69
N ARG A 221 10.47 7.52 -12.24
CA ARG A 221 11.59 8.05 -13.04
C ARG A 221 11.13 8.73 -14.32
N ALA A 222 10.09 8.23 -14.97
CA ALA A 222 9.53 8.84 -16.17
C ALA A 222 8.87 10.20 -15.86
N VAL A 223 8.14 10.28 -14.75
CA VAL A 223 7.47 11.51 -14.29
C VAL A 223 8.50 12.53 -13.79
N THR A 224 9.40 12.13 -12.89
CA THR A 224 10.38 13.03 -12.27
C THR A 224 11.44 13.55 -13.23
N ARG A 225 11.65 12.87 -14.37
CA ARG A 225 12.47 13.39 -15.47
C ARG A 225 11.86 14.65 -16.09
N ARG A 226 10.53 14.74 -16.11
CA ARG A 226 9.80 15.85 -16.76
C ARG A 226 9.36 16.91 -15.78
N TRP A 227 8.93 16.52 -14.58
CA TRP A 227 8.33 17.39 -13.59
C TRP A 227 9.01 17.23 -12.22
N ASP A 228 9.13 18.31 -11.46
CA ASP A 228 9.55 18.24 -10.06
C ASP A 228 8.37 17.92 -9.13
N GLU A 229 8.65 17.75 -7.84
CA GLU A 229 7.65 17.41 -6.81
C GLU A 229 6.47 18.40 -6.73
N ARG A 230 6.70 19.64 -7.18
CA ARG A 230 5.69 20.71 -7.24
C ARG A 230 4.95 20.78 -8.57
N LEU A 231 5.17 19.79 -9.44
CA LEU A 231 4.63 19.70 -10.81
C LEU A 231 5.16 20.81 -11.74
N VAL A 232 6.31 21.40 -11.44
CA VAL A 232 6.98 22.35 -12.32
C VAL A 232 7.85 21.59 -13.32
N ARG A 233 7.75 21.94 -14.60
CA ARG A 233 8.53 21.30 -15.67
C ARG A 233 10.03 21.57 -15.49
N ARG A 234 10.82 20.49 -15.44
CA ARG A 234 12.28 20.57 -15.44
C ARG A 234 12.75 20.96 -16.84
N ARG A 235 13.66 21.92 -16.91
CA ARG A 235 14.31 22.35 -18.15
C ARG A 235 15.34 21.32 -18.60
#